data_AF-A0A327V9Y3-F1
#
_entry.id   AF-A0A327V9Y3-F1
#
_cell.length_a   1.000
_cell.length_b   1.000
_cell.length_c   1.000
_cell.angle_alpha   90.00
_cell.angle_beta   90.00
_cell.angle_gamma   90.00
#
_symmetry.space_group_name_H-M   'P 1'
#
loop_
_entity.id
_entity.type
_entity.pdbx_description
1 polymer ?
#
loop_
_entity_poly.entity_id
_entity_poly.type
_entity_poly.pdbx_seq_one_letter_code
_entity_poly.pdbx_strand_id
1 'polypeptide(L)'
;MRKLAQYVAVGALVTPLVIGAAGLASADDGPAYKKAQNSANVNGGMTMETVSGFTPDGKAYFKTTTKQAGPTGATGNNTGSHS
;
A
#
# COMPACT_ATOMS: atom_id res chain seq x y z
N MET A 1 -19.45 2.65 45.33
CA MET A 1 -19.16 3.52 44.16
C MET A 1 -17.71 3.48 43.66
N ARG A 2 -16.70 3.14 44.48
CA ARG A 2 -15.28 3.14 44.08
C ARG A 2 -14.89 2.13 42.99
N LYS A 3 -15.55 0.97 42.94
CA LYS A 3 -15.25 -0.12 41.99
C LYS A 3 -15.72 0.19 40.56
N LEU A 4 -16.91 0.77 40.41
CA LEU A 4 -17.47 1.18 39.12
C LEU A 4 -16.61 2.28 38.46
N ALA A 5 -16.12 3.23 39.24
CA ALA A 5 -15.20 4.27 38.75
C ALA A 5 -13.86 3.69 38.27
N GLN A 6 -13.32 2.66 38.95
CA GLN A 6 -12.11 1.97 38.50
C GLN A 6 -12.31 1.23 37.17
N TYR A 7 -13.45 0.56 36.97
CA TYR A 7 -13.72 -0.13 35.70
C TYR A 7 -13.87 0.84 34.52
N VAL A 8 -14.51 2.00 34.73
CA VAL A 8 -14.62 3.04 33.69
C VAL A 8 -13.25 3.62 33.34
N ALA A 9 -12.41 3.88 34.34
CA ALA A 9 -11.06 4.41 34.12
C ALA A 9 -10.15 3.42 33.36
N VAL A 10 -10.22 2.13 33.71
CA VAL A 10 -9.47 1.08 33.00
C VAL A 10 -10.02 0.91 31.58
N GLY A 11 -11.34 0.88 31.42
CA GLY A 11 -11.98 0.81 30.11
C GLY A 11 -11.52 1.95 29.20
N ALA A 12 -11.61 3.20 29.67
CA ALA A 12 -11.23 4.39 28.91
C ALA A 12 -9.76 4.43 28.45
N LEU A 13 -8.86 3.73 29.15
CA LEU A 13 -7.44 3.66 28.80
C LEU A 13 -7.13 2.49 27.86
N VAL A 14 -7.85 1.38 27.98
CA VAL A 14 -7.62 0.17 27.19
C VAL A 14 -8.19 0.31 25.78
N THR A 15 -9.34 0.96 25.59
CA THR A 15 -9.93 1.15 24.24
C THR A 15 -9.02 1.88 23.26
N PRO A 16 -8.46 3.07 23.58
CA PRO A 16 -7.57 3.78 22.66
C PRO A 16 -6.24 3.04 22.46
N LEU A 17 -5.77 2.25 23.43
CA LEU A 17 -4.57 1.44 23.27
C LEU A 17 -4.75 0.31 22.26
N VAL A 18 -5.90 -0.39 22.30
CA VAL A 18 -6.22 -1.46 21.35
C VAL A 18 -6.46 -0.91 19.94
N ILE A 19 -7.14 0.23 19.81
CA ILE A 19 -7.37 0.89 18.52
C ILE A 19 -6.05 1.46 17.95
N GLY A 20 -5.22 2.06 18.80
CA GLY A 20 -3.90 2.58 18.42
C GLY A 20 -2.94 1.47 17.97
N ALA A 21 -2.93 0.33 18.66
CA ALA A 21 -2.12 -0.83 18.29
C ALA A 21 -2.57 -1.48 16.98
N ALA A 22 -3.89 -1.57 16.74
CA ALA A 22 -4.43 -2.10 15.48
C ALA A 22 -4.14 -1.19 14.29
N GLY A 23 -4.14 0.13 14.49
CA GLY A 23 -3.78 1.11 13.45
C GLY A 23 -2.30 1.10 13.07
N LEU A 24 -1.41 0.77 14.01
CA LEU A 24 0.03 0.65 13.75
C LEU A 24 0.36 -0.62 12.94
N ALA A 25 -0.33 -1.73 13.20
CA ALA A 25 -0.10 -2.99 12.47
C ALA A 25 -0.62 -2.96 11.02
N SER A 26 -1.54 -2.06 10.68
CA SER A 26 -2.10 -1.95 9.33
C SER A 26 -1.36 -0.95 8.42
N ALA A 27 -0.31 -0.29 8.93
CA ALA A 27 0.48 0.68 8.17
C ALA A 27 1.78 0.09 7.55
N ASP A 28 2.18 -1.14 7.90
CA ASP A 28 3.58 -1.56 7.75
C ASP A 28 3.96 -2.17 6.39
N ASP A 29 3.08 -2.82 5.63
CA ASP A 29 3.56 -3.74 4.58
C ASP A 29 3.11 -3.46 3.14
N GLY A 30 3.11 -2.20 2.70
CA GLY A 30 2.94 -1.96 1.27
C GLY A 30 2.87 -0.52 0.76
N PRO A 31 2.89 -0.36 -0.57
CA PRO A 31 2.63 0.93 -1.20
C PRO A 31 1.27 1.47 -0.75
N ALA A 32 1.23 2.73 -0.36
CA ALA A 32 -0.01 3.44 -0.03
C ALA A 32 -1.02 3.43 -1.20
N TYR A 33 -0.54 3.29 -2.43
CA TYR A 33 -1.35 3.12 -3.62
C TYR A 33 -0.75 2.09 -4.57
N LYS A 34 -1.58 1.17 -5.05
CA LYS A 34 -1.23 0.22 -6.10
C LYS A 34 -2.40 0.03 -7.06
N LYS A 35 -2.16 0.27 -8.35
CA LYS A 35 -3.10 -0.01 -9.43
C LYS A 35 -2.40 -0.77 -10.54
N ALA A 36 -3.01 -1.87 -10.98
CA ALA A 36 -2.55 -2.66 -12.10
C ALA A 36 -3.66 -2.78 -13.16
N GLN A 37 -3.28 -2.73 -14.43
CA GLN A 37 -4.13 -3.01 -15.57
C GLN A 37 -3.40 -3.99 -16.48
N ASN A 38 -4.04 -5.12 -16.72
CA ASN A 38 -3.49 -6.19 -17.51
C ASN A 38 -4.48 -6.51 -18.63
N SER A 39 -3.98 -6.66 -19.84
CA SER A 39 -4.77 -7.03 -21.00
C SER A 39 -3.97 -8.01 -21.85
N ALA A 40 -4.63 -9.03 -22.37
CA ALA A 40 -4.02 -10.03 -23.23
C ALA A 40 -4.97 -10.35 -24.39
N ASN A 41 -4.42 -10.51 -25.58
CA ASN A 41 -5.12 -10.91 -26.78
C ASN A 41 -4.25 -11.84 -27.63
N VAL A 42 -4.78 -12.28 -28.77
CA VAL A 42 -4.12 -13.20 -29.71
C VAL A 42 -2.78 -12.69 -30.25
N ASN A 43 -2.55 -11.37 -30.20
CA ASN A 43 -1.36 -10.70 -30.69
C ASN A 43 -0.45 -10.21 -29.54
N GLY A 44 -0.64 -10.71 -28.31
CA GLY A 44 0.23 -10.42 -27.18
C GLY A 44 -0.47 -9.84 -25.96
N GLY A 45 0.32 -9.31 -25.03
CA GLY A 45 -0.15 -8.80 -23.74
C GLY A 45 0.44 -7.45 -23.38
N MET A 46 -0.30 -6.69 -22.60
CA MET A 46 0.11 -5.43 -21.98
C MET A 46 -0.16 -5.50 -20.48
N THR A 47 0.80 -4.99 -19.69
CA THR A 47 0.64 -4.77 -18.27
C THR A 47 1.09 -3.34 -17.93
N MET A 48 0.24 -2.60 -17.24
CA MET A 48 0.57 -1.29 -16.68
C MET A 48 0.38 -1.36 -15.16
N GLU A 49 1.40 -0.98 -14.41
CA GLU A 49 1.38 -0.95 -12.95
C GLU A 49 1.83 0.43 -12.47
N THR A 50 1.07 1.04 -11.58
CA THR A 50 1.42 2.28 -10.88
C THR A 50 1.41 2.02 -9.38
N VAL A 51 2.51 2.35 -8.73
CA VAL A 51 2.68 2.24 -7.27
C VAL A 51 3.21 3.54 -6.69
N SER A 52 2.73 3.91 -5.52
CA SER A 52 3.32 4.95 -4.70
C SER A 52 3.18 4.65 -3.22
N GLY A 53 4.04 5.24 -2.41
CA GLY A 53 4.03 5.02 -0.98
C GLY A 53 5.19 5.71 -0.29
N PHE A 54 5.45 5.28 0.93
CA PHE A 54 6.59 5.70 1.73
C PHE A 54 7.46 4.47 2.02
N THR A 55 8.78 4.64 1.95
CA THR A 55 9.72 3.62 2.43
C THR A 55 9.67 3.52 3.96
N PRO A 56 10.24 2.46 4.57
CA PRO A 56 10.38 2.39 6.03
C PRO A 56 11.11 3.60 6.63
N ASP A 57 12.02 4.21 5.87
CA ASP A 57 12.74 5.45 6.25
C ASP A 57 11.91 6.73 6.06
N GLY A 58 10.62 6.62 5.70
CA GLY A 58 9.70 7.75 5.49
C GLY A 58 9.87 8.49 4.17
N LYS A 59 10.63 7.96 3.20
CA LYS A 59 10.82 8.62 1.90
C LYS A 59 9.67 8.31 0.96
N ALA A 60 9.12 9.34 0.34
CA ALA A 60 8.07 9.17 -0.66
C ALA A 60 8.65 8.59 -1.96
N TYR A 61 7.91 7.67 -2.58
CA TYR A 61 8.25 7.15 -3.89
C TYR A 61 7.02 7.02 -4.79
N PHE A 62 7.27 7.12 -6.09
CA PHE A 62 6.29 6.87 -7.15
C PHE A 62 6.96 6.09 -8.29
N LYS A 63 6.25 5.13 -8.85
CA LYS A 63 6.72 4.35 -10.00
C LYS A 63 5.54 3.91 -10.86
N THR A 64 5.66 4.14 -12.16
CA THR A 64 4.78 3.57 -13.19
C THR A 64 5.61 2.75 -14.16
N THR A 65 5.21 1.50 -14.33
CA THR A 65 5.82 0.56 -15.27
C THR A 65 4.78 0.12 -16.29
N THR A 66 5.11 0.25 -17.56
CA THR A 66 4.32 -0.30 -18.68
C THR A 66 5.17 -1.34 -19.39
N LYS A 67 4.62 -2.53 -19.61
CA LYS A 67 5.25 -3.58 -20.40
C LYS A 67 4.27 -4.05 -21.45
N GLN A 68 4.78 -4.33 -22.64
CA GLN A 68 4.02 -4.88 -23.75
C GLN A 68 4.85 -5.97 -24.41
N ALA A 69 4.23 -7.09 -24.75
CA ALA A 69 4.86 -8.18 -25.48
C ALA A 69 3.92 -8.64 -26.59
N GLY A 70 4.46 -8.94 -27.76
CA GLY A 70 3.72 -9.45 -28.91
C GLY A 70 4.59 -10.27 -29.88
N PRO A 71 4.03 -10.71 -31.02
CA PRO A 71 4.70 -11.59 -31.98
C PRO A 71 6.04 -11.08 -32.51
N THR A 72 6.24 -9.76 -32.51
CA THR A 72 7.43 -9.11 -33.06
C THR A 72 8.42 -8.66 -31.98
N GLY A 73 8.16 -8.94 -30.71
CA GLY A 73 9.06 -8.62 -29.60
C GLY A 73 8.36 -8.09 -28.36
N ALA A 74 9.17 -7.65 -27.40
CA ALA A 74 8.69 -7.08 -26.14
C ALA A 74 9.35 -5.72 -25.87
N THR A 75 8.58 -4.79 -25.33
CA THR A 75 9.01 -3.47 -24.92
C THR A 75 8.55 -3.18 -23.50
N GLY A 76 9.28 -2.31 -22.82
CA GLY A 76 8.90 -1.85 -21.50
C GLY A 76 9.43 -0.45 -21.25
N ASN A 77 8.66 0.35 -20.54
CA ASN A 77 9.06 1.66 -20.08
C ASN A 77 8.75 1.80 -18.59
N ASN A 78 9.63 2.48 -17.88
CA ASN A 78 9.45 2.75 -16.46
C ASN A 78 9.75 4.23 -16.19
N THR A 79 8.87 4.88 -15.45
CA THR A 79 9.06 6.24 -14.97
C THR A 79 8.82 6.26 -13.47
N GLY A 80 9.68 6.92 -12.72
CA GLY A 80 9.53 7.02 -11.28
C GLY A 80 10.25 8.24 -10.72
N SER A 81 9.94 8.53 -9.46
CA SER A 81 10.53 9.59 -8.67
C SER A 81 10.59 9.17 -7.21
N HIS A 82 11.52 9.77 -6.46
CA HIS A 82 11.63 9.60 -5.01
C HIS A 82 12.13 10.90 -4.37
N SER A 83 11.85 11.07 -3.08
CA SER A 83 12.39 12.15 -2.23
C SER A 83 13.70 11.78 -1.56
#